data_AF-A0A8T2UPX6-F1
#
_entry.id   AF-A0A8T2UPX6-F1
#
_cell.length_a   1.000
_cell.length_b   1.000
_cell.length_c   1.000
_cell.angle_alpha   90.00
_cell.angle_beta   90.00
_cell.angle_gamma   90.00
#
_symmetry.space_group_name_H-M   'P 1'
#
loop_
_entity.id
_entity.type
_entity.pdbx_description
1 polymer ?
#
loop_
_entity_poly.entity_id
_entity_poly.type
_entity_poly.pdbx_seq_one_letter_code
_entity_poly.pdbx_strand_id
1 'polypeptide(L)'
;MPCEGQLYLSTKGISFFSTEVLLLDVQACDELIESKKSLIEEIHGELKAVDEDYQRMFRQQSKDLDMLILSMGTQVMNLHSIHIEELATVEADFMEQRKGLMQRNKTEIDSLLKSVRNTEGLVKEELTKKIEDYAKTLDNIQTEDNEDYNLLKVRLETDIQILEQHLESMAAAYQLNTEKLDYNYAVLVERDHDNYITAGQQKRKLTKQRDTLCTLKARHNDYEKRFLMQNSKLASDYEKTMRLLQDLQSKEHQLQAAHQKQYWDFVHMHHHSIAVLASKLLQADKTIHEEQLGWVWCPPPRDIYSSFDSVLCSRKKGSSNTEQIQCLSSQEPHTVSKDDSADELHEESKKLEHVDEGSVRSSQKELEVHDPKSENHCISEIENIWRSYCDLIPPKILNVWASLAVTMVGYNQLLKNRAKVMHEVFALSQQKKLLQGALNHCMLSKASKRC
;
A
#
# COMPACT_ATOMS: atom_id res chain seq x y z
N MET A 1 189.14 -39.67 89.24
CA MET A 1 187.97 -40.45 89.69
C MET A 1 188.17 -41.91 89.24
N PRO A 2 187.67 -42.89 90.01
CA PRO A 2 188.53 -43.93 90.60
C PRO A 2 188.70 -45.17 89.68
N CYS A 3 189.69 -46.05 89.81
CA CYS A 3 190.29 -46.69 91.01
C CYS A 3 189.36 -47.64 91.76
N GLU A 4 189.01 -48.77 91.13
CA GLU A 4 188.75 -50.12 91.73
C GLU A 4 188.50 -51.11 90.57
N GLY A 5 188.99 -52.34 90.50
CA GLY A 5 190.05 -53.06 91.24
C GLY A 5 191.06 -53.72 90.24
N GLN A 6 192.19 -54.31 90.68
CA GLN A 6 192.32 -55.72 91.11
C GLN A 6 191.83 -56.74 90.05
N LEU A 7 192.61 -57.72 89.56
CA LEU A 7 193.97 -58.23 89.87
C LEU A 7 194.84 -58.28 88.58
N TYR A 8 196.18 -58.14 88.59
CA TYR A 8 197.25 -58.92 89.24
C TYR A 8 197.50 -60.32 88.64
N LEU A 9 198.80 -60.69 88.52
CA LEU A 9 199.38 -61.98 88.08
C LEU A 9 199.34 -62.30 86.56
N SER A 10 200.38 -62.87 85.93
CA SER A 10 201.80 -62.87 86.34
C SER A 10 202.78 -63.13 85.16
N THR A 11 204.05 -62.81 85.43
CA THR A 11 205.32 -63.34 84.85
C THR A 11 205.22 -64.63 84.01
N LYS A 12 205.80 -64.69 82.80
CA LYS A 12 207.26 -64.81 82.51
C LYS A 12 207.95 -66.00 83.21
N GLY A 13 208.45 -66.95 82.41
CA GLY A 13 209.27 -68.11 82.82
C GLY A 13 209.61 -68.96 81.59
N ILE A 14 210.61 -68.66 80.76
CA ILE A 14 212.09 -68.64 80.95
C ILE A 14 212.74 -70.02 80.72
N SER A 15 213.60 -70.10 79.70
CA SER A 15 214.82 -70.94 79.73
C SER A 15 215.87 -70.44 78.71
N PHE A 16 217.05 -70.00 79.19
CA PHE A 16 218.33 -69.84 78.46
C PHE A 16 218.36 -68.90 77.22
N PHE A 17 219.49 -68.31 76.79
CA PHE A 17 220.92 -68.63 76.93
C PHE A 17 221.79 -67.36 77.15
N SER A 18 222.75 -67.40 78.08
CA SER A 18 224.06 -66.68 78.13
C SER A 18 224.18 -65.12 78.09
N THR A 19 225.30 -64.63 78.66
CA THR A 19 225.93 -63.28 78.52
C THR A 19 225.30 -62.02 79.18
N GLU A 20 226.11 -60.94 79.23
CA GLU A 20 226.03 -59.68 80.02
C GLU A 20 226.95 -58.62 79.31
N VAL A 21 227.19 -57.33 79.64
CA VAL A 21 227.09 -56.42 80.83
C VAL A 21 226.72 -54.97 80.35
N LEU A 22 226.59 -53.97 81.22
CA LEU A 22 226.27 -52.53 80.93
C LEU A 22 227.01 -51.53 81.85
N LEU A 23 226.81 -50.21 81.60
CA LEU A 23 226.80 -49.04 82.53
C LEU A 23 227.86 -47.92 82.33
N LEU A 24 227.47 -46.78 81.72
CA LEU A 24 227.97 -45.43 82.06
C LEU A 24 227.11 -44.22 81.57
N ASP A 25 225.95 -44.41 80.94
CA ASP A 25 225.02 -43.30 80.68
C ASP A 25 224.42 -42.72 81.99
N VAL A 26 223.96 -41.47 81.96
CA VAL A 26 222.76 -40.90 82.67
C VAL A 26 222.82 -39.36 82.72
N GLN A 27 223.85 -38.75 83.32
CA GLN A 27 223.75 -37.38 83.87
C GLN A 27 223.44 -36.27 82.84
N ALA A 28 223.96 -36.37 81.61
CA ALA A 28 223.74 -35.36 80.57
C ALA A 28 222.29 -35.31 80.03
N CYS A 29 221.43 -36.25 80.44
CA CYS A 29 220.03 -36.30 80.01
C CYS A 29 219.09 -35.46 80.89
N ASP A 30 219.39 -35.31 82.19
CA ASP A 30 218.43 -34.76 83.16
C ASP A 30 218.18 -33.25 83.00
N GLU A 31 219.23 -32.42 82.85
CA GLU A 31 219.08 -30.96 82.67
C GLU A 31 218.26 -30.61 81.42
N LEU A 32 218.44 -31.37 80.33
CA LEU A 32 217.68 -31.16 79.08
C LEU A 32 216.27 -31.76 79.14
N ILE A 33 216.00 -32.70 80.05
CA ILE A 33 214.63 -33.10 80.39
C ILE A 33 213.93 -31.97 81.17
N GLU A 34 214.65 -31.23 82.01
CA GLU A 34 214.08 -30.13 82.79
C GLU A 34 213.72 -28.91 81.93
N SER A 35 214.58 -28.49 80.99
CA SER A 35 214.22 -27.44 80.03
C SER A 35 213.05 -27.85 79.12
N LYS A 36 212.97 -29.14 78.74
CA LYS A 36 211.80 -29.69 78.03
C LYS A 36 210.53 -29.70 78.88
N LYS A 37 210.61 -29.98 80.18
CA LYS A 37 209.45 -29.87 81.10
C LYS A 37 208.92 -28.45 81.17
N SER A 38 209.80 -27.44 81.25
CA SER A 38 209.39 -26.03 81.24
C SER A 38 208.64 -25.65 79.95
N LEU A 39 209.16 -26.05 78.79
CA LEU A 39 208.50 -25.83 77.49
C LEU A 39 207.17 -26.60 77.37
N ILE A 40 207.08 -27.79 77.99
CA ILE A 40 205.82 -28.55 78.05
C ILE A 40 204.77 -27.83 78.89
N GLU A 41 205.12 -27.17 80.00
CA GLU A 41 204.15 -26.36 80.77
C GLU A 41 203.71 -25.10 80.00
N GLU A 42 204.62 -24.42 79.31
CA GLU A 42 204.29 -23.26 78.45
C GLU A 42 203.30 -23.66 77.34
N ILE A 43 203.58 -24.76 76.63
CA ILE A 43 202.67 -25.33 75.62
C ILE A 43 201.32 -25.78 76.22
N HIS A 44 201.29 -26.32 77.45
CA HIS A 44 200.03 -26.64 78.15
C HIS A 44 199.27 -25.37 78.60
N GLY A 45 199.97 -24.26 78.85
CA GLY A 45 199.39 -22.96 79.14
C GLY A 45 198.70 -22.37 77.90
N GLU A 46 199.39 -22.36 76.76
CA GLU A 46 198.82 -21.92 75.48
C GLU A 46 197.64 -22.81 75.04
N LEU A 47 197.75 -24.15 75.17
CA LEU A 47 196.64 -25.06 74.88
C LEU A 47 195.40 -24.71 75.71
N LYS A 48 195.55 -24.47 77.01
CA LYS A 48 194.42 -24.10 77.89
C LYS A 48 193.81 -22.75 77.53
N ALA A 49 194.63 -21.75 77.20
CA ALA A 49 194.12 -20.44 76.78
C ALA A 49 193.32 -20.55 75.48
N VAL A 50 193.83 -21.31 74.51
CA VAL A 50 193.15 -21.60 73.24
C VAL A 50 191.87 -22.43 73.44
N ASP A 51 191.88 -23.45 74.31
CA ASP A 51 190.69 -24.22 74.68
C ASP A 51 189.62 -23.37 75.39
N GLU A 52 190.01 -22.46 76.29
CA GLU A 52 189.09 -21.52 76.94
C GLU A 52 188.49 -20.52 75.95
N ASP A 53 189.28 -20.02 75.00
CA ASP A 53 188.82 -19.14 73.93
C ASP A 53 187.88 -19.88 72.95
N TYR A 54 188.20 -21.12 72.56
CA TYR A 54 187.29 -21.99 71.79
C TYR A 54 185.99 -22.26 72.56
N GLN A 55 186.05 -22.56 73.85
CA GLN A 55 184.85 -22.70 74.68
C GLN A 55 184.04 -21.40 74.76
N ARG A 56 184.69 -20.23 74.83
CA ARG A 56 184.02 -18.94 74.86
C ARG A 56 183.31 -18.66 73.52
N MET A 57 183.97 -18.97 72.41
CA MET A 57 183.39 -18.89 71.06
C MET A 57 182.23 -19.88 70.87
N PHE A 58 182.35 -21.14 71.30
CA PHE A 58 181.24 -22.11 71.26
C PHE A 58 180.04 -21.67 72.11
N ARG A 59 180.27 -21.12 73.31
CA ARG A 59 179.20 -20.56 74.15
C ARG A 59 178.55 -19.33 73.53
N GLN A 60 179.28 -18.56 72.72
CA GLN A 60 178.70 -17.44 71.97
C GLN A 60 177.89 -17.95 70.78
N GLN A 61 178.45 -18.84 69.95
CA GLN A 61 177.74 -19.48 68.83
C GLN A 61 176.47 -20.21 69.28
N SER A 62 176.47 -20.87 70.44
CA SER A 62 175.25 -21.47 71.01
C SER A 62 174.18 -20.41 71.26
N LYS A 63 174.52 -19.29 71.91
CA LYS A 63 173.56 -18.19 72.13
C LYS A 63 173.08 -17.57 70.83
N ASP A 64 173.97 -17.42 69.85
CA ASP A 64 173.61 -16.85 68.54
C ASP A 64 172.65 -17.79 67.78
N LEU A 65 172.84 -19.11 67.90
CA LEU A 65 171.90 -20.13 67.42
C LEU A 65 170.58 -20.13 68.22
N ASP A 66 170.60 -20.03 69.55
CA ASP A 66 169.40 -19.95 70.38
C ASP A 66 168.58 -18.70 70.04
N MET A 67 169.24 -17.56 69.85
CA MET A 67 168.61 -16.30 69.40
C MET A 67 168.08 -16.40 67.96
N LEU A 68 168.76 -17.12 67.06
CA LEU A 68 168.26 -17.40 65.71
C LEU A 68 167.03 -18.31 65.75
N ILE A 69 167.01 -19.35 66.60
CA ILE A 69 165.87 -20.26 66.80
C ILE A 69 164.66 -19.48 67.36
N LEU A 70 164.87 -18.60 68.34
CA LEU A 70 163.83 -17.72 68.88
C LEU A 70 163.30 -16.75 67.81
N SER A 71 164.18 -16.17 66.99
CA SER A 71 163.82 -15.28 65.88
C SER A 71 163.00 -16.02 64.82
N MET A 72 163.46 -17.19 64.35
CA MET A 72 162.76 -18.02 63.38
C MET A 72 161.43 -18.54 63.91
N GLY A 73 161.37 -18.95 65.18
CA GLY A 73 160.11 -19.36 65.83
C GLY A 73 159.10 -18.21 65.89
N THR A 74 159.56 -17.00 66.21
CA THR A 74 158.73 -15.78 66.18
C THR A 74 158.26 -15.47 64.76
N GLN A 75 159.14 -15.61 63.75
CA GLN A 75 158.78 -15.42 62.34
C GLN A 75 157.72 -16.42 61.86
N VAL A 76 157.85 -17.71 62.22
CA VAL A 76 156.86 -18.74 61.89
C VAL A 76 155.52 -18.48 62.57
N MET A 77 155.51 -18.06 63.84
CA MET A 77 154.27 -17.70 64.54
C MET A 77 153.60 -16.46 63.93
N ASN A 78 154.38 -15.44 63.56
CA ASN A 78 153.86 -14.27 62.87
C ASN A 78 153.26 -14.63 61.50
N LEU A 79 153.95 -15.43 60.69
CA LEU A 79 153.43 -15.92 59.39
C LEU A 79 152.16 -16.76 59.56
N HIS A 80 152.11 -17.65 60.57
CA HIS A 80 150.92 -18.44 60.84
C HIS A 80 149.73 -17.57 61.30
N SER A 81 149.98 -16.54 62.11
CA SER A 81 148.96 -15.55 62.50
C SER A 81 148.42 -14.78 61.30
N ILE A 82 149.32 -14.34 60.40
CA ILE A 82 148.94 -13.65 59.15
C ILE A 82 148.09 -14.57 58.28
N HIS A 83 148.49 -15.84 58.07
CA HIS A 83 147.71 -16.79 57.27
C HIS A 83 146.34 -17.12 57.88
N ILE A 84 146.18 -17.09 59.21
CA ILE A 84 144.87 -17.23 59.87
C ILE A 84 143.99 -15.99 59.59
N GLU A 85 144.56 -14.79 59.62
CA GLU A 85 143.86 -13.54 59.30
C GLU A 85 143.50 -13.41 57.81
N GLU A 86 144.38 -13.84 56.91
CA GLU A 86 144.13 -13.98 55.46
C GLU A 86 143.00 -14.99 55.18
N LEU A 87 142.98 -16.15 55.86
CA LEU A 87 141.88 -17.11 55.72
C LEU A 87 140.56 -16.56 56.29
N ALA A 88 140.59 -15.90 57.44
CA ALA A 88 139.38 -15.32 58.06
C ALA A 88 138.78 -14.18 57.22
N THR A 89 139.62 -13.36 56.58
CA THR A 89 139.16 -12.31 55.64
C THR A 89 138.59 -12.91 54.36
N VAL A 90 139.24 -13.93 53.77
CA VAL A 90 138.70 -14.67 52.61
C VAL A 90 137.37 -15.37 52.93
N GLU A 91 137.21 -15.97 54.11
CA GLU A 91 135.94 -16.55 54.55
C GLU A 91 134.84 -15.49 54.75
N ALA A 92 135.19 -14.32 55.30
CA ALA A 92 134.27 -13.19 55.44
C ALA A 92 133.80 -12.68 54.07
N ASP A 93 134.72 -12.50 53.12
CA ASP A 93 134.42 -12.10 51.74
C ASP A 93 133.49 -13.11 51.05
N PHE A 94 133.76 -14.41 51.17
CA PHE A 94 132.87 -15.44 50.62
C PHE A 94 131.48 -15.42 51.28
N MET A 95 131.39 -15.15 52.58
CA MET A 95 130.12 -15.05 53.29
C MET A 95 129.34 -13.79 52.90
N GLU A 96 129.99 -12.66 52.66
CA GLU A 96 129.35 -11.46 52.09
C GLU A 96 128.92 -11.67 50.63
N GLN A 97 129.76 -12.27 49.79
CA GLN A 97 129.39 -12.63 48.41
C GLN A 97 128.15 -13.55 48.38
N ARG A 98 128.12 -14.58 49.23
CA ARG A 98 126.97 -15.49 49.39
C ARG A 98 125.72 -14.77 49.87
N LYS A 99 125.85 -13.88 50.86
CA LYS A 99 124.75 -13.04 51.37
C LYS A 99 124.20 -12.12 50.26
N GLY A 100 125.08 -11.45 49.52
CA GLY A 100 124.71 -10.59 48.40
C GLY A 100 124.05 -11.35 47.25
N LEU A 101 124.50 -12.56 46.93
CA LEU A 101 123.85 -13.43 45.94
C LEU A 101 122.45 -13.84 46.41
N MET A 102 122.30 -14.35 47.64
CA MET A 102 120.99 -14.69 48.20
C MET A 102 120.04 -13.50 48.26
N GLN A 103 120.55 -12.30 48.56
CA GLN A 103 119.74 -11.08 48.58
C GLN A 103 119.28 -10.66 47.17
N ARG A 104 120.15 -10.74 46.15
CA ARG A 104 119.77 -10.51 44.74
C ARG A 104 118.69 -11.50 44.30
N ASN A 105 118.93 -12.80 44.47
CA ASN A 105 117.99 -13.86 44.09
C ASN A 105 116.64 -13.69 44.82
N LYS A 106 116.65 -13.30 46.09
CA LYS A 106 115.41 -12.99 46.82
C LYS A 106 114.69 -11.77 46.23
N THR A 107 115.38 -10.67 45.94
CA THR A 107 114.74 -9.49 45.33
C THR A 107 114.21 -9.77 43.93
N GLU A 108 114.88 -10.61 43.15
CA GLU A 108 114.42 -11.07 41.84
C GLU A 108 113.13 -11.88 41.97
N ILE A 109 113.11 -12.93 42.81
CA ILE A 109 111.93 -13.75 43.10
C ILE A 109 110.77 -12.89 43.63
N ASP A 110 111.03 -12.01 44.60
CA ASP A 110 110.02 -11.09 45.15
C ASP A 110 109.49 -10.10 44.09
N SER A 111 110.28 -9.75 43.06
CA SER A 111 109.85 -8.93 41.94
C SER A 111 109.01 -9.71 40.92
N LEU A 112 109.40 -10.95 40.58
CA LEU A 112 108.65 -11.83 39.70
C LEU A 112 107.30 -12.21 40.31
N LEU A 113 107.26 -12.52 41.60
CA LEU A 113 106.03 -12.78 42.37
C LEU A 113 105.14 -11.53 42.54
N LYS A 114 105.65 -10.31 42.32
CA LYS A 114 104.81 -9.10 42.20
C LYS A 114 104.29 -8.96 40.77
N SER A 115 105.13 -9.16 39.77
CA SER A 115 104.75 -9.13 38.36
C SER A 115 103.60 -10.10 38.06
N VAL A 116 103.73 -11.37 38.49
CA VAL A 116 102.69 -12.41 38.35
C VAL A 116 101.40 -12.03 39.07
N ARG A 117 101.46 -11.50 40.31
CA ARG A 117 100.25 -11.05 41.01
C ARG A 117 99.58 -9.85 40.34
N ASN A 118 100.34 -8.96 39.72
CA ASN A 118 99.81 -7.83 38.97
C ASN A 118 99.13 -8.31 37.68
N THR A 119 99.74 -9.21 36.90
CA THR A 119 99.11 -9.74 35.68
C THR A 119 97.90 -10.62 35.99
N GLU A 120 97.96 -11.47 37.02
CA GLU A 120 96.78 -12.18 37.53
C GLU A 120 95.66 -11.23 37.96
N GLY A 121 96.00 -10.12 38.63
CA GLY A 121 95.05 -9.10 39.06
C GLY A 121 94.32 -8.46 37.87
N LEU A 122 95.09 -8.02 36.87
CA LEU A 122 94.55 -7.45 35.63
C LEU A 122 93.65 -8.45 34.88
N VAL A 123 94.07 -9.71 34.75
CA VAL A 123 93.25 -10.76 34.10
C VAL A 123 91.96 -11.03 34.88
N LYS A 124 92.00 -11.02 36.22
CA LYS A 124 90.80 -11.15 37.06
C LYS A 124 89.86 -9.95 36.88
N GLU A 125 90.39 -8.72 36.86
CA GLU A 125 89.62 -7.48 36.66
C GLU A 125 89.01 -7.38 35.25
N GLU A 126 89.70 -7.85 34.22
CA GLU A 126 89.13 -8.00 32.88
C GLU A 126 88.00 -9.02 32.82
N LEU A 127 88.13 -10.13 33.54
CA LEU A 127 87.10 -11.17 33.60
C LEU A 127 85.86 -10.70 34.37
N THR A 128 86.02 -10.00 35.51
CA THR A 128 84.87 -9.43 36.22
C THR A 128 84.16 -8.37 35.39
N LYS A 129 84.87 -7.48 34.69
CA LYS A 129 84.26 -6.50 33.78
C LYS A 129 83.45 -7.18 32.67
N LYS A 130 84.01 -8.21 32.01
CA LYS A 130 83.29 -8.98 30.98
C LYS A 130 82.03 -9.66 31.56
N ILE A 131 82.09 -10.21 32.78
CA ILE A 131 80.94 -10.80 33.46
C ILE A 131 79.88 -9.74 33.81
N GLU A 132 80.29 -8.58 34.34
CA GLU A 132 79.39 -7.46 34.62
C GLU A 132 78.74 -6.91 33.35
N ASP A 133 79.47 -6.82 32.25
CA ASP A 133 78.96 -6.33 30.98
C ASP A 133 77.97 -7.33 30.35
N TYR A 134 78.25 -8.64 30.43
CA TYR A 134 77.27 -9.66 30.06
C TYR A 134 76.03 -9.63 30.95
N ALA A 135 76.17 -9.44 32.26
CA ALA A 135 75.04 -9.27 33.18
C ALA A 135 74.18 -8.06 32.79
N LYS A 136 74.79 -6.89 32.56
CA LYS A 136 74.09 -5.68 32.07
C LYS A 136 73.34 -5.95 30.77
N THR A 137 73.94 -6.66 29.80
CA THR A 137 73.23 -7.01 28.55
C THR A 137 72.07 -7.97 28.76
N LEU A 138 72.17 -8.91 29.69
CA LEU A 138 71.08 -9.83 30.03
C LEU A 138 69.95 -9.13 30.78
N ASP A 139 70.27 -8.20 31.68
CA ASP A 139 69.28 -7.39 32.41
C ASP A 139 68.56 -6.43 31.43
N ASN A 140 69.30 -5.78 30.52
CA ASN A 140 68.72 -4.93 29.48
C ASN A 140 67.75 -5.70 28.57
N ILE A 141 68.17 -6.85 28.03
CA ILE A 141 67.30 -7.70 27.17
C ILE A 141 66.07 -8.16 27.96
N GLN A 142 66.22 -8.55 29.23
CA GLN A 142 65.08 -8.89 30.08
C GLN A 142 64.13 -7.71 30.31
N THR A 143 64.62 -6.48 30.46
CA THR A 143 63.74 -5.29 30.54
C THR A 143 63.05 -4.99 29.22
N GLU A 144 63.76 -5.06 28.09
CA GLU A 144 63.21 -4.86 26.74
C GLU A 144 62.11 -5.90 26.42
N ASP A 145 62.38 -7.19 26.63
CA ASP A 145 61.41 -8.29 26.44
C ASP A 145 60.15 -8.11 27.32
N ASN A 146 60.31 -7.64 28.57
CA ASN A 146 59.18 -7.37 29.46
C ASN A 146 58.40 -6.11 29.04
N GLU A 147 59.06 -5.07 28.54
CA GLU A 147 58.39 -3.86 28.04
C GLU A 147 57.59 -4.15 26.77
N ASP A 148 58.17 -4.89 25.81
CA ASP A 148 57.46 -5.32 24.59
C ASP A 148 56.28 -6.26 24.90
N TYR A 149 56.44 -7.19 25.84
CA TYR A 149 55.33 -8.02 26.31
C TYR A 149 54.20 -7.17 26.92
N ASN A 150 54.53 -6.21 27.78
CA ASN A 150 53.53 -5.34 28.39
C ASN A 150 52.85 -4.42 27.36
N LEU A 151 53.60 -3.89 26.39
CA LEU A 151 53.07 -3.05 25.30
C LEU A 151 52.11 -3.85 24.40
N LEU A 152 52.48 -5.08 24.03
CA LEU A 152 51.63 -5.98 23.26
C LEU A 152 50.37 -6.38 24.05
N LYS A 153 50.53 -6.69 25.34
CA LYS A 153 49.42 -7.01 26.24
C LYS A 153 48.42 -5.86 26.33
N VAL A 154 48.89 -4.64 26.61
CA VAL A 154 48.02 -3.45 26.69
C VAL A 154 47.28 -3.22 25.38
N ARG A 155 47.95 -3.39 24.22
CA ARG A 155 47.29 -3.27 22.91
C ARG A 155 46.17 -4.28 22.74
N LEU A 156 46.43 -5.56 23.02
CA LEU A 156 45.43 -6.63 22.92
C LEU A 156 44.27 -6.42 23.91
N GLU A 157 44.55 -5.96 25.13
CA GLU A 157 43.52 -5.59 26.12
C GLU A 157 42.66 -4.40 25.63
N THR A 158 43.24 -3.40 24.96
CA THR A 158 42.45 -2.31 24.35
C THR A 158 41.65 -2.77 23.12
N ASP A 159 42.22 -3.64 22.27
CA ASP A 159 41.52 -4.17 21.09
C ASP A 159 40.30 -5.01 21.51
N ILE A 160 40.44 -5.81 22.59
CA ILE A 160 39.32 -6.56 23.20
C ILE A 160 38.23 -5.60 23.70
N GLN A 161 38.58 -4.58 24.49
CA GLN A 161 37.62 -3.60 25.02
C GLN A 161 36.86 -2.86 23.91
N ILE A 162 37.54 -2.51 22.82
CA ILE A 162 36.93 -1.87 21.64
C ILE A 162 35.95 -2.83 20.94
N LEU A 163 36.31 -4.10 20.78
CA LEU A 163 35.44 -5.11 20.19
C LEU A 163 34.22 -5.41 21.06
N GLU A 164 34.38 -5.49 22.38
CA GLU A 164 33.29 -5.65 23.34
C GLU A 164 32.32 -4.45 23.27
N GLN A 165 32.83 -3.21 23.31
CA GLN A 165 32.02 -2.00 23.17
C GLN A 165 31.26 -1.96 21.82
N HIS A 166 31.88 -2.39 20.73
CA HIS A 166 31.22 -2.48 19.43
C HIS A 166 30.11 -3.54 19.42
N LEU A 167 30.32 -4.70 20.05
CA LEU A 167 29.30 -5.75 20.18
C LEU A 167 28.10 -5.28 21.02
N GLU A 168 28.33 -4.63 22.16
CA GLU A 168 27.26 -4.06 22.99
C GLU A 168 26.47 -2.97 22.25
N SER A 169 27.17 -2.04 21.58
CA SER A 169 26.55 -1.00 20.77
C SER A 169 25.70 -1.57 19.62
N MET A 170 26.19 -2.63 18.98
CA MET A 170 25.49 -3.32 17.88
C MET A 170 24.28 -4.12 18.39
N ALA A 171 24.39 -4.77 19.56
CA ALA A 171 23.28 -5.45 20.21
C ALA A 171 22.16 -4.48 20.63
N ALA A 172 22.50 -3.35 21.25
CA ALA A 172 21.54 -2.31 21.61
C ALA A 172 20.85 -1.70 20.38
N ALA A 173 21.61 -1.46 19.29
CA ALA A 173 21.04 -0.99 18.03
C ALA A 173 20.08 -2.02 17.39
N TYR A 174 20.38 -3.32 17.47
CA TYR A 174 19.46 -4.36 17.01
C TYR A 174 18.21 -4.48 17.89
N GLN A 175 18.33 -4.46 19.22
CA GLN A 175 17.17 -4.47 20.11
C GLN A 175 16.21 -3.31 19.79
N LEU A 176 16.74 -2.09 19.70
CA LEU A 176 15.97 -0.90 19.33
C LEU A 176 15.28 -1.03 17.96
N ASN A 177 15.91 -1.72 17.01
CA ASN A 177 15.33 -1.94 15.68
C ASN A 177 14.29 -3.07 15.67
N THR A 178 14.43 -4.10 16.51
CA THR A 178 13.38 -5.10 16.76
C THR A 178 12.16 -4.43 17.40
N GLU A 179 12.33 -3.65 18.47
CA GLU A 179 11.22 -2.93 19.13
C GLU A 179 10.48 -1.98 18.17
N LYS A 180 11.20 -1.31 17.26
CA LYS A 180 10.60 -0.51 16.18
C LYS A 180 9.84 -1.36 15.16
N LEU A 181 10.35 -2.53 14.78
CA LEU A 181 9.69 -3.44 13.84
C LEU A 181 8.42 -4.03 14.45
N ASP A 182 8.47 -4.44 15.72
CA ASP A 182 7.32 -4.95 16.47
C ASP A 182 6.24 -3.87 16.65
N TYR A 183 6.64 -2.62 16.98
CA TYR A 183 5.72 -1.48 17.01
C TYR A 183 5.08 -1.21 15.64
N ASN A 184 5.88 -1.15 14.57
CA ASN A 184 5.37 -0.95 13.22
C ASN A 184 4.41 -2.08 12.80
N TYR A 185 4.73 -3.33 13.13
CA TYR A 185 3.88 -4.49 12.87
C TYR A 185 2.55 -4.38 13.62
N ALA A 186 2.57 -4.06 14.92
CA ALA A 186 1.36 -3.86 15.71
C ALA A 186 0.46 -2.73 15.14
N VAL A 187 1.06 -1.61 14.75
CA VAL A 187 0.34 -0.49 14.10
C VAL A 187 -0.25 -0.91 12.74
N LEU A 188 0.45 -1.72 11.94
CA LEU A 188 -0.12 -2.26 10.70
C LEU A 188 -1.30 -3.20 10.98
N VAL A 189 -1.19 -4.09 11.98
CA VAL A 189 -2.24 -5.05 12.35
C VAL A 189 -3.50 -4.34 12.85
N GLU A 190 -3.39 -3.36 13.75
CA GLU A 190 -4.51 -2.54 14.21
C GLU A 190 -5.16 -1.76 13.06
N ARG A 191 -4.34 -1.11 12.21
CA ARG A 191 -4.84 -0.38 11.05
C ARG A 191 -5.58 -1.30 10.06
N ASP A 192 -5.11 -2.53 9.87
CA ASP A 192 -5.77 -3.51 9.00
C ASP A 192 -7.03 -4.10 9.64
N HIS A 193 -7.10 -4.17 10.97
CA HIS A 193 -8.33 -4.46 11.72
C HIS A 193 -9.39 -3.35 11.54
N ASP A 194 -9.00 -2.08 11.70
CA ASP A 194 -9.85 -0.91 11.46
C ASP A 194 -10.31 -0.81 10.00
N ASN A 195 -9.42 -1.08 9.05
CA ASN A 195 -9.75 -1.17 7.62
C ASN A 195 -10.77 -2.29 7.37
N TYR A 196 -10.59 -3.47 7.97
CA TYR A 196 -11.51 -4.60 7.85
C TYR A 196 -12.89 -4.28 8.43
N ILE A 197 -12.96 -3.67 9.62
CA ILE A 197 -14.20 -3.18 10.24
C ILE A 197 -14.88 -2.16 9.32
N THR A 198 -14.13 -1.18 8.82
CA THR A 198 -14.63 -0.09 7.97
C THR A 198 -15.17 -0.63 6.64
N ALA A 199 -14.44 -1.53 5.98
CA ALA A 199 -14.90 -2.22 4.78
C ALA A 199 -16.14 -3.08 5.06
N GLY A 200 -16.21 -3.74 6.22
CA GLY A 200 -17.39 -4.46 6.68
C GLY A 200 -18.62 -3.56 6.87
N GLN A 201 -18.44 -2.36 7.44
CA GLN A 201 -19.51 -1.36 7.57
C GLN A 201 -19.95 -0.82 6.20
N GLN A 202 -19.02 -0.50 5.31
CA GLN A 202 -19.31 -0.03 3.94
C GLN A 202 -20.05 -1.11 3.14
N LYS A 203 -19.61 -2.37 3.20
CA LYS A 203 -20.29 -3.52 2.57
C LYS A 203 -21.73 -3.67 3.07
N ARG A 204 -21.98 -3.54 4.38
CA ARG A 204 -23.34 -3.54 4.97
C ARG A 204 -24.19 -2.36 4.47
N LYS A 205 -23.61 -1.15 4.30
CA LYS A 205 -24.32 0.01 3.72
C LYS A 205 -24.67 -0.24 2.25
N LEU A 206 -23.74 -0.77 1.46
CA LEU A 206 -23.93 -1.10 0.03
C LEU A 206 -24.99 -2.18 -0.17
N THR A 207 -25.02 -3.23 0.65
CA THR A 207 -26.10 -4.24 0.62
C THR A 207 -27.47 -3.58 0.86
N LYS A 208 -27.62 -2.82 1.96
CA LYS A 208 -28.88 -2.11 2.24
C LYS A 208 -29.32 -1.19 1.10
N GLN A 209 -28.39 -0.47 0.47
CA GLN A 209 -28.68 0.38 -0.69
C GLN A 209 -29.15 -0.46 -1.90
N ARG A 210 -28.47 -1.57 -2.20
CA ARG A 210 -28.90 -2.51 -3.25
C ARG A 210 -30.30 -3.08 -2.96
N ASP A 211 -30.60 -3.45 -1.73
CA ASP A 211 -31.93 -3.96 -1.33
C ASP A 211 -33.01 -2.87 -1.53
N THR A 212 -32.73 -1.62 -1.17
CA THR A 212 -33.66 -0.49 -1.45
C THR A 212 -33.83 -0.22 -2.95
N LEU A 213 -32.78 -0.35 -3.76
CA LEU A 213 -32.88 -0.19 -5.21
C LEU A 213 -33.66 -1.33 -5.86
N CYS A 214 -33.44 -2.58 -5.44
CA CYS A 214 -34.20 -3.73 -5.93
C CYS A 214 -35.69 -3.63 -5.57
N THR A 215 -36.02 -3.24 -4.34
CA THR A 215 -37.42 -3.05 -3.92
C THR A 215 -38.09 -1.84 -4.58
N LEU A 216 -37.36 -0.75 -4.86
CA LEU A 216 -37.87 0.37 -5.65
C LEU A 216 -38.11 -0.02 -7.12
N LYS A 217 -37.16 -0.73 -7.76
CA LYS A 217 -37.32 -1.24 -9.14
C LYS A 217 -38.52 -2.18 -9.27
N ALA A 218 -38.70 -3.11 -8.32
CA ALA A 218 -39.86 -3.99 -8.28
C ALA A 218 -41.18 -3.20 -8.17
N ARG A 219 -41.28 -2.26 -7.22
CA ARG A 219 -42.46 -1.39 -7.06
C ARG A 219 -42.76 -0.56 -8.31
N HIS A 220 -41.74 -0.02 -8.98
CA HIS A 220 -41.92 0.76 -10.20
C HIS A 220 -42.50 -0.10 -11.33
N ASN A 221 -41.95 -1.28 -11.54
CA ASN A 221 -42.44 -2.25 -12.53
C ASN A 221 -43.88 -2.72 -12.22
N ASP A 222 -44.22 -2.89 -10.94
CA ASP A 222 -45.60 -3.18 -10.52
C ASP A 222 -46.57 -2.00 -10.76
N TYR A 223 -46.12 -0.76 -10.60
CA TYR A 223 -46.91 0.42 -10.97
C TYR A 223 -47.09 0.53 -12.50
N GLU A 224 -46.02 0.36 -13.26
CA GLU A 224 -46.01 0.36 -14.73
C GLU A 224 -47.02 -0.65 -15.30
N LYS A 225 -46.97 -1.91 -14.83
CA LYS A 225 -47.97 -2.94 -15.17
C LYS A 225 -49.41 -2.52 -14.85
N ARG A 226 -49.64 -1.89 -13.70
CA ARG A 226 -50.97 -1.41 -13.29
C ARG A 226 -51.46 -0.26 -14.18
N PHE A 227 -50.59 0.70 -14.52
CA PHE A 227 -50.93 1.80 -15.42
C PHE A 227 -51.22 1.31 -16.84
N LEU A 228 -50.40 0.39 -17.38
CA LEU A 228 -50.65 -0.23 -18.68
C LEU A 228 -51.98 -1.00 -18.70
N MET A 229 -52.28 -1.77 -17.66
CA MET A 229 -53.56 -2.48 -17.53
C MET A 229 -54.76 -1.53 -17.41
N GLN A 230 -54.63 -0.43 -16.65
CA GLN A 230 -55.68 0.58 -16.52
C GLN A 230 -55.90 1.34 -17.84
N ASN A 231 -54.83 1.76 -18.52
CA ASN A 231 -54.92 2.45 -19.81
C ASN A 231 -55.53 1.54 -20.89
N SER A 232 -55.15 0.26 -20.94
CA SER A 232 -55.76 -0.74 -21.82
C SER A 232 -57.25 -0.92 -21.55
N LYS A 233 -57.67 -1.00 -20.28
CA LYS A 233 -59.09 -1.05 -19.91
C LYS A 233 -59.83 0.22 -20.32
N LEU A 234 -59.29 1.40 -19.99
CA LEU A 234 -59.90 2.70 -20.30
C LEU A 234 -60.05 2.90 -21.81
N ALA A 235 -59.06 2.52 -22.61
CA ALA A 235 -59.15 2.52 -24.07
C ALA A 235 -60.26 1.60 -24.58
N SER A 236 -60.37 0.38 -24.04
CA SER A 236 -61.44 -0.57 -24.39
C SER A 236 -62.84 -0.07 -24.00
N ASP A 237 -62.99 0.56 -22.83
CA ASP A 237 -64.26 1.10 -22.36
C ASP A 237 -64.66 2.40 -23.08
N TYR A 238 -63.68 3.24 -23.46
CA TYR A 238 -63.87 4.38 -24.35
C TYR A 238 -64.31 3.92 -25.75
N GLU A 239 -63.65 2.91 -26.33
CA GLU A 239 -63.99 2.38 -27.65
C GLU A 239 -65.42 1.79 -27.67
N LYS A 240 -65.82 1.03 -26.63
CA LYS A 240 -67.21 0.58 -26.46
C LYS A 240 -68.19 1.76 -26.41
N THR A 241 -67.86 2.81 -25.65
CA THR A 241 -68.69 4.01 -25.51
C THR A 241 -68.82 4.76 -26.83
N MET A 242 -67.75 4.86 -27.62
CA MET A 242 -67.77 5.47 -28.96
C MET A 242 -68.60 4.65 -29.95
N ARG A 243 -68.48 3.31 -29.96
CA ARG A 243 -69.37 2.45 -30.77
C ARG A 243 -70.83 2.66 -30.38
N LEU A 244 -71.16 2.68 -29.08
CA LEU A 244 -72.52 2.93 -28.60
C LEU A 244 -73.05 4.31 -29.00
N LEU A 245 -72.21 5.35 -28.97
CA LEU A 245 -72.56 6.69 -29.42
C LEU A 245 -72.80 6.75 -30.93
N GLN A 246 -71.96 6.09 -31.74
CA GLN A 246 -72.15 5.97 -33.19
C GLN A 246 -73.43 5.19 -33.54
N ASP A 247 -73.73 4.12 -32.79
CA ASP A 247 -74.97 3.35 -32.86
C ASP A 247 -76.20 4.22 -32.55
N LEU A 248 -76.12 5.06 -31.52
CA LEU A 248 -77.19 5.98 -31.11
C LEU A 248 -77.41 7.08 -32.14
N GLN A 249 -76.35 7.72 -32.66
CA GLN A 249 -76.46 8.71 -33.74
C GLN A 249 -77.04 8.09 -35.02
N SER A 250 -76.66 6.86 -35.34
CA SER A 250 -77.21 6.12 -36.49
C SER A 250 -78.71 5.84 -36.31
N LYS A 251 -79.13 5.45 -35.09
CA LYS A 251 -80.55 5.23 -34.74
C LYS A 251 -81.33 6.54 -34.70
N GLU A 252 -80.75 7.63 -34.20
CA GLU A 252 -81.35 8.96 -34.20
C GLU A 252 -81.65 9.42 -35.62
N HIS A 253 -80.67 9.35 -36.53
CA HIS A 253 -80.86 9.75 -37.92
C HIS A 253 -81.90 8.87 -38.64
N GLN A 254 -81.91 7.55 -38.37
CA GLN A 254 -82.94 6.63 -38.86
C GLN A 254 -84.34 6.96 -38.32
N LEU A 255 -84.46 7.32 -37.03
CA LEU A 255 -85.72 7.73 -36.41
C LEU A 255 -86.21 9.08 -36.95
N GLN A 256 -85.33 10.08 -37.09
CA GLN A 256 -85.65 11.36 -37.72
C GLN A 256 -86.18 11.17 -39.15
N ALA A 257 -85.50 10.36 -39.96
CA ALA A 257 -85.94 10.02 -41.32
C ALA A 257 -87.29 9.28 -41.34
N ALA A 258 -87.50 8.33 -40.41
CA ALA A 258 -88.76 7.60 -40.28
C ALA A 258 -89.92 8.50 -39.83
N HIS A 259 -89.72 9.37 -38.84
CA HIS A 259 -90.71 10.34 -38.37
C HIS A 259 -91.03 11.38 -39.44
N GLN A 260 -90.03 11.92 -40.13
CA GLN A 260 -90.24 12.85 -41.24
C GLN A 260 -91.05 12.19 -42.35
N LYS A 261 -90.75 10.93 -42.71
CA LYS A 261 -91.56 10.18 -43.67
C LYS A 261 -93.01 9.99 -43.19
N GLN A 262 -93.21 9.51 -41.95
CA GLN A 262 -94.54 9.30 -41.37
C GLN A 262 -95.38 10.58 -41.34
N TYR A 263 -94.76 11.72 -41.02
CA TYR A 263 -95.39 13.03 -41.06
C TYR A 263 -95.87 13.39 -42.47
N TRP A 264 -95.02 13.23 -43.50
CA TRP A 264 -95.43 13.50 -44.88
C TRP A 264 -96.49 12.52 -45.37
N ASP A 265 -96.37 11.22 -45.10
CA ASP A 265 -97.38 10.21 -45.44
C ASP A 265 -98.75 10.54 -44.80
N PHE A 266 -98.76 11.02 -43.55
CA PHE A 266 -99.96 11.47 -42.84
C PHE A 266 -100.56 12.76 -43.45
N VAL A 267 -99.74 13.78 -43.71
CA VAL A 267 -100.18 15.05 -44.32
C VAL A 267 -100.70 14.81 -45.74
N HIS A 268 -100.08 13.92 -46.52
CA HIS A 268 -100.59 13.44 -47.81
C HIS A 268 -101.97 12.79 -47.68
N MET A 269 -102.15 11.85 -46.73
CA MET A 269 -103.43 11.16 -46.53
C MET A 269 -104.55 12.16 -46.17
N HIS A 270 -104.28 13.08 -45.25
CA HIS A 270 -105.27 14.08 -44.84
C HIS A 270 -105.58 15.07 -45.96
N HIS A 271 -104.58 15.58 -46.68
CA HIS A 271 -104.80 16.43 -47.86
C HIS A 271 -105.68 15.71 -48.92
N HIS A 272 -105.39 14.44 -49.22
CA HIS A 272 -106.19 13.66 -50.17
C HIS A 272 -107.64 13.47 -49.68
N SER A 273 -107.84 13.15 -48.40
CA SER A 273 -109.17 13.04 -47.79
C SER A 273 -109.98 14.33 -47.93
N ILE A 274 -109.32 15.48 -47.72
CA ILE A 274 -109.93 16.81 -47.83
C ILE A 274 -110.18 17.19 -49.30
N ALA A 275 -109.27 16.89 -50.23
CA ALA A 275 -109.50 17.06 -51.66
C ALA A 275 -110.75 16.30 -52.14
N VAL A 276 -110.97 15.08 -51.63
CA VAL A 276 -112.19 14.29 -51.89
C VAL A 276 -113.44 14.91 -51.25
N LEU A 277 -113.36 15.40 -50.01
CA LEU A 277 -114.47 16.09 -49.34
C LEU A 277 -114.83 17.41 -50.06
N ALA A 278 -113.84 18.22 -50.41
CA ALA A 278 -113.97 19.44 -51.20
C ALA A 278 -114.60 19.16 -52.57
N SER A 279 -114.18 18.09 -53.25
CA SER A 279 -114.77 17.68 -54.53
C SER A 279 -116.25 17.32 -54.39
N LYS A 280 -116.65 16.61 -53.33
CA LYS A 280 -118.06 16.31 -53.02
C LYS A 280 -118.84 17.58 -52.64
N LEU A 281 -118.23 18.50 -51.90
CA LEU A 281 -118.85 19.76 -51.48
C LEU A 281 -119.11 20.67 -52.69
N LEU A 282 -118.16 20.77 -53.63
CA LEU A 282 -118.35 21.47 -54.90
C LEU A 282 -119.37 20.78 -55.81
N GLN A 283 -119.45 19.44 -55.80
CA GLN A 283 -120.49 18.71 -56.53
C GLN A 283 -121.89 19.00 -55.97
N ALA A 284 -122.04 19.12 -54.65
CA ALA A 284 -123.28 19.52 -54.00
C ALA A 284 -123.61 21.01 -54.23
N ASP A 285 -122.60 21.89 -54.20
CA ASP A 285 -122.77 23.30 -54.56
C ASP A 285 -123.27 23.48 -55.99
N LYS A 286 -122.72 22.67 -56.91
CA LYS A 286 -123.16 22.62 -58.30
C LYS A 286 -124.62 22.22 -58.44
N THR A 287 -125.06 21.12 -57.82
CA THR A 287 -126.46 20.68 -57.93
C THR A 287 -127.43 21.66 -57.25
N ILE A 288 -127.05 22.30 -56.15
CA ILE A 288 -127.87 23.35 -55.52
C ILE A 288 -128.02 24.56 -56.46
N HIS A 289 -126.94 25.04 -57.06
CA HIS A 289 -126.99 26.17 -58.00
C HIS A 289 -127.78 25.84 -59.27
N GLU A 290 -127.50 24.71 -59.92
CA GLU A 290 -128.12 24.35 -61.20
C GLU A 290 -129.58 23.88 -61.04
N GLU A 291 -129.89 23.01 -60.07
CA GLU A 291 -131.23 22.39 -59.94
C GLU A 291 -132.20 23.21 -59.08
N GLN A 292 -131.73 23.84 -57.99
CA GLN A 292 -132.61 24.47 -56.99
C GLN A 292 -132.71 25.99 -57.17
N LEU A 293 -131.66 26.65 -57.67
CA LEU A 293 -131.63 28.09 -57.94
C LEU A 293 -131.81 28.41 -59.44
N GLY A 294 -131.54 27.46 -60.34
CA GLY A 294 -131.57 27.67 -61.79
C GLY A 294 -130.47 28.61 -62.29
N TRP A 295 -129.35 28.70 -61.57
CA TRP A 295 -128.22 29.57 -61.87
C TRP A 295 -127.09 28.79 -62.55
N VAL A 296 -126.34 29.45 -63.42
CA VAL A 296 -125.13 28.86 -64.01
C VAL A 296 -124.06 28.74 -62.94
N TRP A 297 -123.64 27.51 -62.62
CA TRP A 297 -122.58 27.26 -61.66
C TRP A 297 -121.20 27.45 -62.28
N CYS A 298 -120.33 28.21 -61.60
CA CYS A 298 -118.95 28.45 -62.01
C CYS A 298 -118.00 27.80 -60.98
N PRO A 299 -117.14 26.85 -61.36
CA PRO A 299 -116.20 26.24 -60.43
C PRO A 299 -115.14 27.25 -59.94
N PRO A 300 -114.66 27.14 -58.69
CA PRO A 300 -113.55 27.96 -58.20
C PRO A 300 -112.24 27.66 -58.93
N PRO A 301 -111.27 28.60 -58.91
CA PRO A 301 -109.99 28.46 -59.62
C PRO A 301 -109.17 27.25 -59.11
N ARG A 302 -108.59 26.50 -60.05
CA ARG A 302 -107.89 25.23 -59.77
C ARG A 302 -106.56 25.38 -59.03
N ASP A 303 -105.98 26.58 -58.99
CA ASP A 303 -104.66 26.83 -58.39
C ASP A 303 -104.62 26.54 -56.88
N ILE A 304 -105.79 26.56 -56.23
CA ILE A 304 -106.01 26.12 -54.83
C ILE A 304 -105.48 24.70 -54.58
N TYR A 305 -105.62 23.80 -55.56
CA TYR A 305 -105.20 22.40 -55.45
C TYR A 305 -103.72 22.22 -55.83
N SER A 306 -103.26 22.91 -56.88
CA SER A 306 -101.90 22.79 -57.42
C SER A 306 -100.79 23.24 -56.46
N SER A 307 -101.11 24.10 -55.48
CA SER A 307 -100.13 24.63 -54.52
C SER A 307 -99.45 23.56 -53.66
N PHE A 308 -100.11 22.43 -53.40
CA PHE A 308 -99.60 21.39 -52.50
C PHE A 308 -98.48 20.55 -53.13
N ASP A 309 -98.63 20.16 -54.41
CA ASP A 309 -97.62 19.39 -55.15
C ASP A 309 -96.28 20.16 -55.33
N SER A 310 -96.34 21.50 -55.36
CA SER A 310 -95.15 22.36 -55.47
C SER A 310 -94.28 22.32 -54.20
N VAL A 311 -94.90 22.39 -53.02
CA VAL A 311 -94.23 22.27 -51.71
C VAL A 311 -93.54 20.91 -51.58
N LEU A 312 -94.22 19.84 -52.00
CA LEU A 312 -93.74 18.47 -51.94
C LEU A 312 -92.53 18.18 -52.84
N CYS A 313 -92.46 18.80 -54.02
CA CYS A 313 -91.38 18.57 -54.97
C CYS A 313 -90.07 19.27 -54.54
N SER A 314 -90.19 20.47 -53.95
CA SER A 314 -89.06 21.34 -53.61
C SER A 314 -88.09 20.73 -52.59
N ARG A 315 -88.59 19.93 -51.63
CA ARG A 315 -87.78 19.38 -50.52
C ARG A 315 -87.04 18.06 -50.84
N LYS A 316 -87.19 17.51 -52.06
CA LYS A 316 -86.50 16.26 -52.49
C LYS A 316 -85.05 16.43 -52.98
N LYS A 317 -84.57 17.67 -53.16
CA LYS A 317 -83.16 17.95 -53.53
C LYS A 317 -82.36 18.35 -52.29
N GLY A 318 -82.10 17.39 -51.40
CA GLY A 318 -81.56 17.71 -50.05
C GLY A 318 -80.79 16.62 -49.31
N SER A 319 -80.31 15.55 -49.97
CA SER A 319 -79.31 14.64 -49.37
C SER A 319 -78.59 13.82 -50.44
N SER A 320 -77.29 14.08 -50.64
CA SER A 320 -76.38 13.23 -51.43
C SER A 320 -74.89 13.51 -51.14
N ASN A 321 -74.54 14.00 -49.95
CA ASN A 321 -73.14 14.12 -49.51
C ASN A 321 -72.80 12.97 -48.56
N THR A 322 -72.42 11.82 -49.12
CA THR A 322 -71.77 10.75 -48.35
C THR A 322 -70.31 11.13 -48.08
N GLU A 323 -70.08 11.92 -47.02
CA GLU A 323 -68.72 12.22 -46.56
C GLU A 323 -68.08 10.96 -45.96
N GLN A 324 -67.07 10.44 -46.65
CA GLN A 324 -66.28 9.32 -46.15
C GLN A 324 -65.38 9.81 -45.01
N ILE A 325 -65.70 9.44 -43.77
CA ILE A 325 -64.77 9.59 -42.64
C ILE A 325 -63.64 8.56 -42.83
N GLN A 326 -62.58 8.99 -43.52
CA GLN A 326 -61.40 8.19 -43.76
C GLN A 326 -60.58 8.08 -42.46
N CYS A 327 -60.68 6.93 -41.78
CA CYS A 327 -59.88 6.64 -40.59
C CYS A 327 -58.38 6.69 -40.93
N LEU A 328 -57.66 7.61 -40.26
CA LEU A 328 -56.21 7.70 -40.32
C LEU A 328 -55.59 6.48 -39.61
N SER A 329 -55.04 5.54 -40.39
CA SER A 329 -54.19 4.49 -39.86
C SER A 329 -52.82 5.08 -39.50
N SER A 330 -52.58 5.32 -38.22
CA SER A 330 -51.23 5.66 -37.74
C SER A 330 -50.28 4.49 -37.97
N GLN A 331 -49.11 4.76 -38.54
CA GLN A 331 -48.11 3.75 -38.88
C GLN A 331 -47.38 3.26 -37.62
N GLU A 332 -47.18 1.96 -37.48
CA GLU A 332 -46.20 1.41 -36.56
C GLU A 332 -44.77 1.64 -37.09
N PRO A 333 -43.83 2.18 -36.30
CA PRO A 333 -42.41 2.02 -36.56
C PRO A 333 -41.94 0.63 -36.08
N HIS A 334 -41.37 -0.16 -36.98
CA HIS A 334 -40.76 -1.46 -36.66
C HIS A 334 -39.47 -1.34 -35.83
N THR A 335 -38.94 -2.52 -35.43
CA THR A 335 -37.72 -2.79 -34.64
C THR A 335 -37.96 -2.71 -33.12
N VAL A 336 -37.33 -3.53 -32.27
CA VAL A 336 -35.92 -3.98 -32.26
C VAL A 336 -35.74 -5.50 -32.23
N SER A 337 -34.83 -6.02 -33.06
CA SER A 337 -34.22 -7.35 -32.89
C SER A 337 -33.10 -7.29 -31.86
N LYS A 338 -32.84 -8.39 -31.14
CA LYS A 338 -31.66 -8.52 -30.27
C LYS A 338 -30.37 -8.38 -31.09
N ASP A 339 -29.32 -7.87 -30.44
CA ASP A 339 -28.04 -8.57 -30.31
C ASP A 339 -27.29 -8.03 -29.08
N ASP A 340 -26.34 -8.81 -28.55
CA ASP A 340 -25.57 -8.51 -27.34
C ASP A 340 -24.25 -7.79 -27.65
N SER A 341 -23.82 -6.80 -26.85
CA SER A 341 -22.41 -6.58 -26.47
C SER A 341 -22.16 -5.47 -25.44
N ALA A 342 -21.15 -5.75 -24.60
CA ALA A 342 -20.40 -4.98 -23.60
C ALA A 342 -20.52 -3.43 -23.45
N ASP A 343 -20.51 -3.04 -22.16
CA ASP A 343 -19.79 -1.92 -21.52
C ASP A 343 -19.27 -0.73 -22.36
N GLU A 344 -19.73 0.48 -22.01
CA GLU A 344 -18.82 1.49 -21.44
C GLU A 344 -19.59 2.51 -20.56
N LEU A 345 -18.87 3.24 -19.69
CA LEU A 345 -19.43 4.21 -18.74
C LEU A 345 -19.12 5.64 -19.17
N HIS A 346 -20.12 6.52 -19.27
CA HIS A 346 -19.99 7.90 -18.79
C HIS A 346 -21.32 8.65 -18.62
N GLU A 347 -21.27 9.70 -17.80
CA GLU A 347 -22.25 10.77 -17.61
C GLU A 347 -23.15 11.08 -18.82
N GLU A 348 -24.46 10.96 -18.62
CA GLU A 348 -25.37 12.00 -19.11
C GLU A 348 -26.47 12.32 -18.08
N SER A 349 -26.42 13.53 -17.53
CA SER A 349 -27.40 14.03 -16.56
C SER A 349 -27.63 15.53 -16.79
N LYS A 350 -28.42 15.86 -17.82
CA LYS A 350 -29.32 17.04 -17.89
C LYS A 350 -29.98 17.18 -19.28
N LYS A 351 -31.25 16.76 -19.38
CA LYS A 351 -32.39 17.57 -19.90
C LYS A 351 -33.63 16.68 -20.05
N LEU A 352 -34.58 16.84 -19.12
CA LEU A 352 -35.92 16.27 -19.24
C LEU A 352 -36.96 17.17 -18.58
N GLU A 353 -36.84 18.47 -18.86
CA GLU A 353 -37.85 19.51 -18.57
C GLU A 353 -38.28 20.17 -19.90
N HIS A 354 -39.10 19.44 -20.67
CA HIS A 354 -40.15 20.02 -21.50
C HIS A 354 -41.14 18.92 -21.88
N VAL A 355 -42.09 18.64 -20.97
CA VAL A 355 -43.35 18.02 -21.39
C VAL A 355 -44.15 19.15 -22.01
N ASP A 356 -44.07 19.28 -23.33
CA ASP A 356 -44.83 20.28 -24.07
C ASP A 356 -46.33 20.06 -23.84
N GLU A 357 -47.09 21.16 -23.71
CA GLU A 357 -48.49 21.09 -23.33
C GLU A 357 -49.29 20.49 -24.49
N GLY A 358 -49.64 19.20 -24.37
CA GLY A 358 -50.36 18.45 -25.38
C GLY A 358 -51.63 19.18 -25.79
N SER A 359 -51.59 19.82 -26.96
CA SER A 359 -52.63 20.75 -27.40
C SER A 359 -53.94 20.00 -27.63
N VAL A 360 -54.81 20.02 -26.61
CA VAL A 360 -56.18 19.50 -26.68
C VAL A 360 -56.99 20.46 -27.55
N ARG A 361 -56.78 20.33 -28.87
CA ARG A 361 -57.56 21.00 -29.89
C ARG A 361 -58.99 20.51 -29.74
N SER A 362 -59.80 21.30 -29.03
CA SER A 362 -61.20 21.02 -28.80
C SER A 362 -61.92 21.02 -30.14
N SER A 363 -62.10 19.84 -30.72
CA SER A 363 -63.00 19.58 -31.84
C SER A 363 -64.45 19.68 -31.33
N GLN A 364 -64.80 20.90 -30.92
CA GLN A 364 -66.13 21.33 -30.55
C GLN A 364 -66.95 21.41 -31.83
N LYS A 365 -67.29 20.23 -32.37
CA LYS A 365 -68.22 20.10 -33.49
C LYS A 365 -69.57 20.52 -32.96
N GLU A 366 -69.92 21.78 -33.22
CA GLU A 366 -71.23 22.34 -32.88
C GLU A 366 -72.31 21.39 -33.40
N LEU A 367 -73.31 21.09 -32.57
CA LEU A 367 -74.51 20.45 -33.08
C LEU A 367 -75.13 21.46 -34.06
N GLU A 368 -75.43 21.02 -35.28
CA GLU A 368 -76.26 21.80 -36.20
C GLU A 368 -77.64 21.94 -35.56
N VAL A 369 -77.86 23.06 -34.86
CA VAL A 369 -79.15 23.40 -34.28
C VAL A 369 -80.13 23.57 -35.43
N HIS A 370 -81.07 22.62 -35.54
CA HIS A 370 -82.12 22.56 -36.54
C HIS A 370 -82.78 23.95 -36.71
N ASP A 371 -82.52 24.67 -37.81
CA ASP A 371 -82.90 26.09 -37.92
C ASP A 371 -84.43 26.21 -37.86
N PRO A 372 -85.00 26.80 -36.79
CA PRO A 372 -86.44 26.84 -36.57
C PRO A 372 -87.18 27.64 -37.66
N LYS A 373 -86.50 28.45 -38.47
CA LYS A 373 -87.09 29.12 -39.64
C LYS A 373 -87.58 28.11 -40.69
N SER A 374 -86.91 26.96 -40.82
CA SER A 374 -87.21 25.90 -41.78
C SER A 374 -88.54 25.20 -41.50
N GLU A 375 -88.91 25.09 -40.22
CA GLU A 375 -90.17 24.49 -39.76
C GLU A 375 -91.31 25.52 -39.80
N ASN A 376 -91.08 26.73 -39.28
CA ASN A 376 -92.08 27.81 -39.30
C ASN A 376 -92.53 28.15 -40.74
N HIS A 377 -91.64 28.13 -41.72
CA HIS A 377 -92.01 28.32 -43.13
C HIS A 377 -92.97 27.22 -43.60
N CYS A 378 -92.66 25.95 -43.35
CA CYS A 378 -93.50 24.82 -43.78
C CYS A 378 -94.88 24.81 -43.08
N ILE A 379 -94.94 25.18 -41.79
CA ILE A 379 -96.20 25.33 -41.05
C ILE A 379 -97.07 26.42 -41.71
N SER A 380 -96.49 27.58 -42.03
CA SER A 380 -97.25 28.67 -42.68
C SER A 380 -97.73 28.34 -44.10
N GLU A 381 -96.98 27.57 -44.89
CA GLU A 381 -97.45 27.04 -46.18
C GLU A 381 -98.63 26.09 -46.00
N ILE A 382 -98.53 25.16 -45.05
CA ILE A 382 -99.62 24.22 -44.73
C ILE A 382 -100.86 24.99 -44.25
N GLU A 383 -100.73 25.95 -43.33
CA GLU A 383 -101.84 26.80 -42.88
C GLU A 383 -102.54 27.53 -44.04
N ASN A 384 -101.79 28.08 -44.99
CA ASN A 384 -102.37 28.77 -46.15
C ASN A 384 -103.20 27.81 -47.03
N ILE A 385 -102.79 26.54 -47.14
CA ILE A 385 -103.53 25.49 -47.86
C ILE A 385 -104.79 25.06 -47.09
N TRP A 386 -104.76 24.99 -45.75
CA TRP A 386 -105.97 24.77 -44.95
C TRP A 386 -106.97 25.93 -45.11
N ARG A 387 -106.48 27.18 -45.09
CA ARG A 387 -107.33 28.37 -45.28
C ARG A 387 -108.00 28.39 -46.66
N SER A 388 -107.27 28.07 -47.74
CA SER A 388 -107.85 28.02 -49.09
C SER A 388 -108.90 26.91 -49.27
N TYR A 389 -108.80 25.79 -48.53
CA TYR A 389 -109.87 24.80 -48.44
C TYR A 389 -111.09 25.28 -47.63
N CYS A 390 -110.91 26.12 -46.61
CA CYS A 390 -112.02 26.73 -45.87
C CYS A 390 -112.76 27.81 -46.68
N ASP A 391 -112.02 28.65 -47.42
CA ASP A 391 -112.58 29.73 -48.25
C ASP A 391 -113.20 29.24 -49.57
N LEU A 392 -113.13 27.94 -49.85
CA LEU A 392 -113.61 27.30 -51.08
C LEU A 392 -115.10 27.54 -51.37
N ILE A 393 -115.93 27.74 -50.33
CA ILE A 393 -117.30 28.23 -50.46
C ILE A 393 -117.46 29.52 -49.65
N PRO A 394 -117.55 30.69 -50.32
CA PRO A 394 -117.71 31.97 -49.65
C PRO A 394 -118.96 32.02 -48.74
N PRO A 395 -118.92 32.75 -47.61
CA PRO A 395 -120.03 32.81 -46.66
C PRO A 395 -121.33 33.39 -47.25
N LYS A 396 -121.25 34.10 -48.39
CA LYS A 396 -122.41 34.52 -49.18
C LYS A 396 -123.22 33.32 -49.69
N ILE A 397 -122.56 32.27 -50.17
CA ILE A 397 -123.20 31.05 -50.66
C ILE A 397 -123.82 30.26 -49.50
N LEU A 398 -123.10 30.13 -48.37
CA LEU A 398 -123.64 29.49 -47.16
C LEU A 398 -124.90 30.20 -46.63
N ASN A 399 -124.96 31.53 -46.69
CA ASN A 399 -126.16 32.30 -46.35
C ASN A 399 -127.31 32.06 -47.35
N VAL A 400 -127.02 31.94 -48.65
CA VAL A 400 -128.01 31.54 -49.66
C VAL A 400 -128.54 30.14 -49.35
N TRP A 401 -127.68 29.14 -49.12
CA TRP A 401 -128.06 27.77 -48.75
C TRP A 401 -128.91 27.74 -47.48
N ALA A 402 -128.57 28.51 -46.45
CA ALA A 402 -129.36 28.60 -45.21
C ALA A 402 -130.76 29.18 -45.47
N SER A 403 -130.86 30.25 -46.27
CA SER A 403 -132.15 30.82 -46.66
C SER A 403 -132.98 29.88 -47.57
N LEU A 404 -132.31 29.11 -48.44
CA LEU A 404 -132.90 28.10 -49.29
C LEU A 404 -133.44 26.93 -48.46
N ALA A 405 -132.73 26.49 -47.42
CA ALA A 405 -133.20 25.44 -46.51
C ALA A 405 -134.46 25.88 -45.75
N VAL A 406 -134.48 27.11 -45.22
CA VAL A 406 -135.66 27.67 -44.52
C VAL A 406 -136.85 27.83 -45.48
N THR A 407 -136.63 28.37 -46.68
CA THR A 407 -137.71 28.53 -47.67
C THR A 407 -138.19 27.19 -48.23
N MET A 408 -137.32 26.19 -48.40
CA MET A 408 -137.71 24.82 -48.76
C MET A 408 -138.54 24.15 -47.67
N VAL A 409 -138.20 24.30 -46.39
CA VAL A 409 -139.03 23.80 -45.27
C VAL A 409 -140.41 24.48 -45.28
N GLY A 410 -140.46 25.80 -45.47
CA GLY A 410 -141.71 26.56 -45.61
C GLY A 410 -142.55 26.10 -46.81
N TYR A 411 -141.93 25.93 -47.98
CA TYR A 411 -142.57 25.45 -49.20
C TYR A 411 -143.07 24.01 -49.07
N ASN A 412 -142.30 23.12 -48.42
CA ASN A 412 -142.72 21.75 -48.14
C ASN A 412 -143.93 21.70 -47.20
N GLN A 413 -143.98 22.60 -46.21
CA GLN A 413 -145.16 22.77 -45.35
C GLN A 413 -146.36 23.35 -46.10
N LEU A 414 -146.14 24.29 -47.02
CA LEU A 414 -147.18 24.85 -47.90
C LEU A 414 -147.73 23.78 -48.86
N LEU A 415 -146.88 22.91 -49.41
CA LEU A 415 -147.28 21.73 -50.20
C LEU A 415 -148.11 20.75 -49.36
N LYS A 416 -147.69 20.44 -48.12
CA LYS A 416 -148.47 19.59 -47.20
C LYS A 416 -149.84 20.19 -46.87
N ASN A 417 -149.91 21.49 -46.66
CA ASN A 417 -151.18 22.20 -46.45
C ASN A 417 -152.05 22.20 -47.71
N ARG A 418 -151.45 22.42 -48.90
CA ARG A 418 -152.15 22.33 -50.19
C ARG A 418 -152.66 20.92 -50.48
N ALA A 419 -151.94 19.87 -50.06
CA ALA A 419 -152.40 18.49 -50.18
C ALA A 419 -153.62 18.20 -49.29
N LYS A 420 -153.64 18.70 -48.05
CA LYS A 420 -154.83 18.64 -47.17
C LYS A 420 -156.03 19.34 -47.80
N VAL A 421 -155.87 20.60 -48.23
CA VAL A 421 -156.93 21.38 -48.88
C VAL A 421 -157.40 20.73 -50.19
N MET A 422 -156.51 20.09 -50.95
CA MET A 422 -156.89 19.30 -52.13
C MET A 422 -157.78 18.09 -51.77
N HIS A 423 -157.50 17.38 -50.67
CA HIS A 423 -158.38 16.31 -50.19
C HIS A 423 -159.72 16.85 -49.66
N GLU A 424 -159.72 17.98 -48.96
CA GLU A 424 -160.95 18.65 -48.48
C GLU A 424 -161.83 19.11 -49.66
N VAL A 425 -161.25 19.77 -50.66
CA VAL A 425 -161.94 20.19 -51.90
C VAL A 425 -162.43 18.97 -52.69
N PHE A 426 -161.68 17.88 -52.74
CA PHE A 426 -162.12 16.63 -53.37
C PHE A 426 -163.34 16.03 -52.64
N ALA A 427 -163.32 15.95 -51.31
CA ALA A 427 -164.44 15.47 -50.50
C ALA A 427 -165.70 16.34 -50.65
N LEU A 428 -165.55 17.67 -50.63
CA LEU A 428 -166.64 18.62 -50.87
C LEU A 428 -167.20 18.51 -52.30
N SER A 429 -166.35 18.31 -53.30
CA SER A 429 -166.76 18.04 -54.70
C SER A 429 -167.55 16.73 -54.81
N GLN A 430 -167.15 15.70 -54.08
CA GLN A 430 -167.86 14.41 -54.02
C GLN A 430 -169.22 14.55 -53.33
N GLN A 431 -169.32 15.27 -52.20
CA GLN A 431 -170.59 15.59 -51.56
C GLN A 431 -171.51 16.43 -52.47
N LYS A 432 -170.97 17.42 -53.20
CA LYS A 432 -171.72 18.21 -54.17
C LYS A 432 -172.30 17.36 -55.29
N LYS A 433 -171.54 16.38 -55.81
CA LYS A 433 -172.04 15.40 -56.79
C LYS A 433 -173.19 14.54 -56.23
N LEU A 434 -173.08 14.08 -54.97
CA LEU A 434 -174.16 13.31 -54.32
C LEU A 434 -175.45 14.15 -54.16
N LEU A 435 -175.33 15.41 -53.74
CA LEU A 435 -176.46 16.34 -53.64
C LEU A 435 -177.09 16.66 -55.00
N GLN A 436 -176.29 16.84 -56.07
CA GLN A 436 -176.82 17.00 -57.43
C GLN A 436 -177.50 15.72 -57.95
N GLY A 437 -177.02 14.54 -57.57
CA GLY A 437 -177.68 13.26 -57.85
C GLY A 437 -179.07 13.17 -57.21
N ALA A 438 -179.17 13.50 -55.92
CA ALA A 438 -180.45 13.54 -55.20
C ALA A 438 -181.43 14.57 -55.80
N LEU A 439 -180.94 15.76 -56.17
CA LEU A 439 -181.74 16.80 -56.80
C LEU A 439 -182.32 16.34 -58.15
N ASN A 440 -181.50 15.73 -59.01
CA ASN A 440 -181.95 15.20 -60.31
C ASN A 440 -182.98 14.07 -60.14
N HIS A 441 -182.82 13.22 -59.12
CA HIS A 441 -183.78 12.15 -58.84
C HIS A 441 -185.15 12.70 -58.39
N CYS A 442 -185.18 13.83 -57.66
CA CYS A 442 -186.41 14.56 -57.35
C CYS A 442 -187.05 15.22 -58.58
N MET A 443 -186.26 15.78 -59.49
CA MET A 443 -186.76 16.46 -60.69
C MET A 443 -187.41 15.48 -61.68
N LEU A 444 -186.80 14.32 -61.91
CA LEU A 444 -187.34 13.27 -62.78
C LEU A 444 -188.70 12.72 -62.29
N SER A 445 -188.92 12.69 -60.97
CA SER A 445 -190.18 12.21 -60.39
C SER A 445 -191.39 13.12 -60.68
N LYS A 446 -191.19 14.42 -60.91
CA LYS A 446 -192.28 15.39 -61.10
C LYS A 446 -192.79 15.53 -62.54
N ALA A 447 -192.04 15.06 -63.55
CA ALA A 447 -192.44 15.17 -64.95
C ALA A 447 -193.46 14.11 -65.41
N SER A 448 -193.73 13.08 -64.60
CA SER A 448 -194.41 11.85 -65.05
C SER A 448 -195.92 11.77 -64.72
N LYS A 449 -196.59 12.88 -64.38
CA LYS A 449 -198.02 12.88 -63.98
C LYS A 449 -198.81 14.09 -64.53
N ARG A 450 -199.14 14.02 -65.83
CA ARG A 450 -200.27 14.63 -66.56
C ARG A 450 -200.17 14.14 -68.03
N CYS A 451 -201.12 13.52 -68.73
CA CYS A 451 -202.47 12.98 -68.44
C CYS A 451 -203.21 13.57 -67.24
#